data_AF-A0A9E2Q826-F1
#
_entry.id   AF-A0A9E2Q826-F1
#
_cell.length_a   1.000
_cell.length_b   1.000
_cell.length_c   1.000
_cell.angle_alpha   90.00
_cell.angle_beta   90.00
_cell.angle_gamma   90.00
#
_symmetry.space_group_name_H-M   'P 1'
#
loop_
_entity.id
_entity.type
_entity.pdbx_description
1 polymer ?
#
loop_
_entity_poly.entity_id
_entity_poly.type
_entity_poly.pdbx_seq_one_letter_code
_entity_poly.pdbx_strand_id
1 'polypeptide(L)'
;MARTVFFSVSMSLDGFIAPESPEDLMGRQWTELQAWVFPQRFLRENLQLGEGGEEGRDNDIVRETHLRTGASVMGKRMFDAGEHAWPQDAPFHTPVFVVTHERRDRWERPGGTTFHFVNDGIQTALDLAREAAGDRLGLVRAEPSPRATHLTYAVRER
;
A
#
# COMPACT_ATOMS: atom_id res chain seq x y z
N MET A 1 12.48 -1.13 21.98
CA MET A 1 11.57 -0.28 21.18
C MET A 1 10.37 -1.12 20.72
N ALA A 2 9.23 -0.54 20.32
CA ALA A 2 7.95 -1.27 20.18
C ALA A 2 7.26 -0.91 18.85
N ARG A 3 6.69 -1.88 18.08
CA ARG A 3 6.67 -1.96 16.57
C ARG A 3 5.37 -1.62 15.71
N THR A 4 5.40 -0.77 14.63
CA THR A 4 4.32 0.01 13.92
C THR A 4 3.63 -0.76 12.84
N VAL A 5 2.31 -0.65 12.91
CA VAL A 5 1.42 -0.71 11.79
C VAL A 5 0.48 0.51 11.98
N PHE A 6 0.06 1.18 10.92
CA PHE A 6 -1.01 2.20 10.94
C PHE A 6 -1.70 2.06 9.58
N PHE A 7 -2.72 2.88 9.32
CA PHE A 7 -3.49 2.82 8.11
C PHE A 7 -3.49 4.20 7.46
N SER A 8 -3.04 4.31 6.21
CA SER A 8 -3.23 5.51 5.38
C SER A 8 -4.01 5.09 4.15
N VAL A 9 -5.21 5.66 4.02
CA VAL A 9 -6.12 5.49 2.90
C VAL A 9 -6.86 6.80 2.64
N SER A 10 -7.31 6.96 1.41
CA SER A 10 -8.39 7.87 1.06
C SER A 10 -9.73 7.19 1.35
N MET A 11 -10.71 7.91 1.90
CA MET A 11 -12.04 7.40 2.21
C MET A 11 -13.10 8.46 1.84
N SER A 12 -14.22 8.04 1.28
CA SER A 12 -15.37 8.91 1.02
C SER A 12 -16.02 9.37 2.33
N LEU A 13 -16.81 10.45 2.27
CA LEU A 13 -17.46 11.03 3.45
C LEU A 13 -18.44 10.08 4.14
N ASP A 14 -19.06 9.17 3.37
CA ASP A 14 -19.96 8.11 3.81
C ASP A 14 -19.25 6.80 4.21
N GLY A 15 -17.91 6.78 4.23
CA GLY A 15 -17.12 5.71 4.86
C GLY A 15 -16.64 4.60 3.93
N PHE A 16 -16.63 4.81 2.61
CA PHE A 16 -16.18 3.82 1.63
C PHE A 16 -14.75 4.12 1.16
N ILE A 17 -13.90 3.09 1.15
CA ILE A 17 -12.50 3.18 0.68
C ILE A 17 -12.31 2.63 -0.73
N ALA A 18 -13.34 2.04 -1.34
CA ALA A 18 -13.31 1.40 -2.66
C ALA A 18 -14.73 1.29 -3.23
N PRO A 19 -14.91 1.25 -4.56
CA PRO A 19 -16.20 0.97 -5.18
C PRO A 19 -16.64 -0.49 -4.93
N GLU A 20 -17.92 -0.78 -5.12
CA GLU A 20 -18.50 -2.09 -4.77
C GLU A 20 -18.06 -3.22 -5.71
N SER A 21 -17.90 -2.96 -7.02
CA SER A 21 -17.43 -3.98 -7.97
C SER A 21 -15.90 -4.14 -7.94
N PRO A 22 -15.36 -5.38 -7.99
CA PRO A 22 -13.94 -5.60 -8.32
C PRO A 22 -13.53 -5.01 -9.68
N GLU A 23 -14.44 -4.89 -10.62
CA GLU A 23 -14.18 -4.38 -11.98
C GLU A 23 -14.02 -2.84 -12.01
N ASP A 24 -14.59 -2.15 -11.01
CA ASP A 24 -14.45 -0.70 -10.82
C ASP A 24 -13.21 -0.33 -9.98
N LEU A 25 -12.44 -1.31 -9.51
CA LEU A 25 -11.17 -1.03 -8.82
C LEU A 25 -10.18 -0.42 -9.82
N MET A 26 -9.60 0.72 -9.46
CA MET A 26 -8.85 1.59 -10.38
C MET A 26 -9.70 2.23 -11.51
N GLY A 27 -11.03 2.12 -11.45
CA GLY A 27 -11.99 2.83 -12.30
C GLY A 27 -12.25 4.27 -11.85
N ARG A 28 -13.37 4.86 -12.31
CA ARG A 28 -13.68 6.29 -12.13
C ARG A 28 -13.78 6.71 -10.66
N GLN A 29 -14.65 6.05 -9.87
CA GLN A 29 -14.87 6.40 -8.47
C GLN A 29 -13.59 6.27 -7.64
N TRP A 30 -12.77 5.25 -7.94
CA TRP A 30 -11.44 5.10 -7.36
C TRP A 30 -10.54 6.28 -7.71
N THR A 31 -10.49 6.67 -8.98
CA THR A 31 -9.67 7.78 -9.48
C THR A 31 -10.09 9.12 -8.87
N GLU A 32 -11.38 9.36 -8.71
CA GLU A 32 -11.93 10.54 -8.02
C GLU A 32 -11.52 10.56 -6.53
N LEU A 33 -11.62 9.41 -5.84
CA LEU A 33 -11.22 9.28 -4.44
C LEU A 33 -9.70 9.48 -4.23
N GLN A 34 -8.88 9.13 -5.21
CA GLN A 34 -7.43 9.34 -5.20
C GLN A 34 -7.00 10.64 -5.92
N ALA A 35 -7.92 11.48 -6.40
CA ALA A 35 -7.58 12.62 -7.25
C ALA A 35 -6.62 13.62 -6.59
N TRP A 36 -6.64 13.73 -5.26
CA TRP A 36 -5.75 14.59 -4.48
C TRP A 36 -4.27 14.13 -4.50
N VAL A 37 -4.01 12.84 -4.70
CA VAL A 37 -2.66 12.26 -4.54
C VAL A 37 -1.83 12.34 -5.83
N PHE A 38 -2.49 12.30 -7.00
CA PHE A 38 -1.81 12.34 -8.31
C PHE A 38 -1.08 13.65 -8.66
N PRO A 39 -1.53 14.85 -8.23
CA PRO A 39 -0.79 16.10 -8.43
C PRO A 39 0.49 16.21 -7.58
N GLN A 40 0.63 15.43 -6.50
CA GLN A 40 1.70 15.62 -5.53
C GLN A 40 3.06 15.26 -6.14
N ARG A 41 4.02 16.19 -6.10
CA ARG A 41 5.32 16.08 -6.78
C ARG A 41 6.06 14.78 -6.44
N PHE A 42 6.11 14.42 -5.16
CA PHE A 42 6.78 13.22 -4.69
C PHE A 42 6.19 11.95 -5.32
N LEU A 43 4.85 11.85 -5.42
CA LEU A 43 4.24 10.69 -6.06
C LEU A 43 4.57 10.66 -7.56
N ARG A 44 4.51 11.81 -8.23
CA ARG A 44 4.77 11.95 -9.66
C ARG A 44 6.19 11.54 -10.02
N GLU A 45 7.18 11.98 -9.24
CA GLU A 45 8.58 11.60 -9.39
C GLU A 45 8.77 10.10 -9.06
N ASN A 46 8.22 9.60 -7.95
CA ASN A 46 8.40 8.19 -7.54
C ASN A 46 7.71 7.18 -8.49
N LEU A 47 6.56 7.53 -9.08
CA LEU A 47 5.85 6.69 -10.05
C LEU A 47 6.23 6.99 -11.52
N GLN A 48 7.20 7.87 -11.76
CA GLN A 48 7.64 8.27 -13.11
C GLN A 48 6.49 8.84 -13.98
N LEU A 49 5.51 9.51 -13.36
CA LEU A 49 4.33 10.15 -14.00
C LEU A 49 4.65 11.54 -14.60
N GLY A 50 5.94 11.86 -14.76
CA GLY A 50 6.47 13.12 -15.24
C GLY A 50 6.91 14.08 -14.13
N GLU A 51 7.61 15.15 -14.55
CA GLU A 51 8.20 16.13 -13.64
C GLU A 51 7.17 17.11 -13.05
N GLY A 52 7.59 17.84 -12.00
CA GLY A 52 6.79 18.85 -11.32
C GLY A 52 5.60 18.28 -10.54
N GLY A 53 4.80 19.17 -9.96
CA GLY A 53 3.64 18.83 -9.14
C GLY A 53 3.47 19.80 -7.98
N GLU A 54 2.51 19.50 -7.12
CA GLU A 54 2.29 20.23 -5.87
C GLU A 54 3.35 19.86 -4.83
N GLU A 55 3.88 20.86 -4.12
CA GLU A 55 4.90 20.71 -3.06
C GLU A 55 4.34 21.13 -1.69
N GLY A 56 3.01 21.17 -1.54
CA GLY A 56 2.34 21.55 -0.31
C GLY A 56 2.36 20.49 0.78
N ARG A 57 1.55 20.72 1.82
CA ARG A 57 1.42 19.82 2.97
C ARG A 57 1.03 18.38 2.58
N ASP A 58 0.21 18.23 1.55
CA ASP A 58 -0.27 16.92 1.10
C ASP A 58 0.86 16.11 0.45
N ASN A 59 1.71 16.77 -0.34
CA ASN A 59 2.96 16.19 -0.85
C ASN A 59 3.91 15.76 0.27
N ASP A 60 4.04 16.56 1.34
CA ASP A 60 4.83 16.16 2.51
C ASP A 60 4.22 14.94 3.25
N ILE A 61 2.89 14.84 3.33
CA ILE A 61 2.19 13.68 3.89
C ILE A 61 2.46 12.42 3.06
N VAL A 62 2.40 12.50 1.72
CA VAL A 62 2.71 11.38 0.82
C VAL A 62 4.18 10.99 0.95
N ARG A 63 5.11 11.96 0.90
CA ARG A 63 6.56 11.72 1.07
C ARG A 63 6.87 11.06 2.40
N GLU A 64 6.38 11.61 3.51
CA GLU A 64 6.64 11.06 4.83
C GLU A 64 6.07 9.64 4.93
N THR A 65 4.84 9.43 4.47
CA THR A 65 4.18 8.12 4.44
C THR A 65 4.94 7.13 3.57
N HIS A 66 5.54 7.53 2.45
CA HIS A 66 6.35 6.61 1.66
C HIS A 66 7.70 6.29 2.33
N LEU A 67 8.47 7.30 2.75
CA LEU A 67 9.85 7.13 3.26
C LEU A 67 9.93 6.35 4.58
N ARG A 68 8.85 6.36 5.35
CA ARG A 68 8.72 5.51 6.53
C ARG A 68 8.49 4.03 6.12
N THR A 69 8.00 3.69 4.94
CA THR A 69 7.76 2.28 4.54
C THR A 69 9.00 1.41 4.67
N GLY A 70 8.88 0.35 5.48
CA GLY A 70 9.89 -0.69 5.69
C GLY A 70 9.43 -2.06 5.23
N ALA A 71 8.15 -2.38 5.42
CA ALA A 71 7.50 -3.54 4.82
C ALA A 71 6.07 -3.19 4.43
N SER A 72 5.65 -3.79 3.32
CA SER A 72 4.35 -3.77 2.68
C SER A 72 3.53 -5.04 3.03
N VAL A 73 2.19 -5.01 3.00
CA VAL A 73 1.18 -6.01 3.45
C VAL A 73 -0.14 -5.67 2.74
N MET A 74 -0.94 -6.60 2.23
CA MET A 74 -2.22 -6.26 1.58
C MET A 74 -3.15 -7.45 1.42
N GLY A 75 -4.41 -7.21 1.04
CA GLY A 75 -5.34 -8.27 0.66
C GLY A 75 -5.27 -8.63 -0.83
N LYS A 76 -5.66 -9.86 -1.18
CA LYS A 76 -5.66 -10.37 -2.57
C LYS A 76 -6.34 -9.46 -3.61
N ARG A 77 -7.48 -8.83 -3.26
CA ARG A 77 -8.21 -7.91 -4.17
C ARG A 77 -7.38 -6.69 -4.60
N MET A 78 -6.62 -6.10 -3.68
CA MET A 78 -5.68 -5.03 -3.98
C MET A 78 -4.55 -5.53 -4.89
N PHE A 79 -4.01 -6.70 -4.56
CA PHE A 79 -2.95 -7.33 -5.34
C PHE A 79 -3.42 -7.61 -6.79
N ASP A 80 -4.62 -8.14 -7.00
CA ASP A 80 -5.13 -8.50 -8.32
C ASP A 80 -5.36 -7.27 -9.21
N ALA A 81 -5.92 -6.19 -8.66
CA ALA A 81 -6.05 -4.92 -9.36
C ALA A 81 -4.67 -4.30 -9.69
N GLY A 82 -3.74 -4.36 -8.73
CA GLY A 82 -2.39 -3.85 -8.88
C GLY A 82 -1.50 -4.66 -9.82
N GLU A 83 -1.64 -5.98 -9.88
CA GLU A 83 -0.91 -6.87 -10.79
C GLU A 83 -1.14 -6.48 -12.26
N HIS A 84 -2.34 -6.00 -12.58
CA HIS A 84 -2.69 -5.49 -13.91
C HIS A 84 -2.28 -4.02 -14.14
N ALA A 85 -2.37 -3.17 -13.10
CA ALA A 85 -2.25 -1.72 -13.25
C ALA A 85 -0.89 -1.11 -12.85
N TRP A 86 -0.07 -1.79 -12.06
CA TRP A 86 1.23 -1.25 -11.61
C TRP A 86 2.32 -1.34 -12.71
N PRO A 87 3.19 -0.32 -12.83
CA PRO A 87 4.36 -0.38 -13.71
C PRO A 87 5.32 -1.51 -13.32
N GLN A 88 6.28 -1.84 -14.19
CA GLN A 88 7.26 -2.92 -13.92
C GLN A 88 7.98 -2.70 -12.59
N ASP A 89 8.49 -1.49 -12.37
CA ASP A 89 8.95 -1.05 -11.06
C ASP A 89 7.74 -0.71 -10.18
N ALA A 90 7.44 -1.55 -9.18
CA ALA A 90 6.22 -1.42 -8.39
C ALA A 90 6.41 -0.42 -7.23
N PRO A 91 5.43 0.46 -6.94
CA PRO A 91 5.58 1.66 -6.08
C PRO A 91 5.90 1.45 -4.59
N PHE A 92 6.20 0.23 -4.16
CA PHE A 92 6.37 -0.11 -2.75
C PHE A 92 7.82 -0.05 -2.29
N HIS A 93 8.77 -0.34 -3.19
CA HIS A 93 10.23 -0.48 -2.96
C HIS A 93 10.60 -1.24 -1.67
N THR A 94 9.72 -2.16 -1.24
CA THR A 94 9.78 -2.88 0.03
C THR A 94 9.16 -4.28 -0.12
N PRO A 95 9.43 -5.23 0.80
CA PRO A 95 8.78 -6.55 0.82
C PRO A 95 7.28 -6.42 1.09
N VAL A 96 6.41 -7.01 0.27
CA VAL A 96 4.94 -6.95 0.33
C VAL A 96 4.35 -8.29 0.76
N PHE A 97 3.51 -8.35 1.80
CA PHE A 97 2.85 -9.58 2.27
C PHE A 97 1.37 -9.64 1.88
N VAL A 98 1.03 -10.38 0.82
CA VAL A 98 -0.33 -10.52 0.31
C VAL A 98 -1.07 -11.62 1.08
N VAL A 99 -2.05 -11.25 1.91
CA VAL A 99 -2.92 -12.20 2.62
C VAL A 99 -3.95 -12.77 1.63
N THR A 100 -3.89 -14.08 1.40
CA THR A 100 -4.70 -14.78 0.41
C THR A 100 -4.87 -16.26 0.76
N HIS A 101 -5.90 -16.92 0.24
CA HIS A 101 -6.01 -18.39 0.29
C HIS A 101 -5.30 -19.08 -0.90
N GLU A 102 -4.92 -18.31 -1.92
CA GLU A 102 -4.20 -18.81 -3.10
C GLU A 102 -2.74 -19.11 -2.75
N ARG A 103 -2.27 -20.33 -3.03
CA ARG A 103 -0.85 -20.68 -2.92
C ARG A 103 -0.13 -20.25 -4.20
N ARG A 104 0.81 -19.33 -4.07
CA ARG A 104 1.56 -18.76 -5.19
C ARG A 104 3.00 -18.46 -4.76
N ASP A 105 3.96 -18.71 -5.65
CA ASP A 105 5.37 -18.40 -5.40
C ASP A 105 5.61 -16.89 -5.30
N ARG A 106 6.69 -16.50 -4.61
CA ARG A 106 7.04 -15.08 -4.43
C ARG A 106 7.21 -14.39 -5.79
N TRP A 107 6.73 -13.16 -5.92
CA TRP A 107 6.81 -12.38 -7.15
C TRP A 107 7.73 -11.18 -6.96
N GLU A 108 8.94 -11.28 -7.51
CA GLU A 108 9.94 -10.22 -7.47
C GLU A 108 9.69 -9.20 -8.59
N ARG A 109 9.88 -7.91 -8.29
CA ARG A 109 9.82 -6.81 -9.25
C ARG A 109 11.12 -6.01 -9.22
N PRO A 110 11.49 -5.34 -10.32
CA PRO A 110 12.45 -4.25 -10.31
C PRO A 110 12.17 -3.23 -9.18
N GLY A 111 13.22 -2.51 -8.78
CA GLY A 111 13.12 -1.46 -7.75
C GLY A 111 12.93 -1.94 -6.30
N GLY A 112 13.17 -3.23 -6.01
CA GLY A 112 13.23 -3.76 -4.64
C GLY A 112 11.91 -4.22 -4.04
N THR A 113 10.81 -4.18 -4.80
CA THR A 113 9.53 -4.74 -4.36
C THR A 113 9.50 -6.26 -4.55
N THR A 114 9.15 -7.00 -3.50
CA THR A 114 8.92 -8.46 -3.58
C THR A 114 7.60 -8.84 -2.93
N PHE A 115 6.69 -9.48 -3.66
CA PHE A 115 5.42 -9.95 -3.12
C PHE A 115 5.54 -11.37 -2.57
N HIS A 116 5.13 -11.55 -1.32
CA HIS A 116 5.08 -12.80 -0.56
C HIS A 116 3.62 -13.15 -0.30
N PHE A 117 3.16 -14.32 -0.74
CA PHE A 117 1.77 -14.75 -0.55
C PHE A 117 1.63 -15.51 0.78
N VAL A 118 0.85 -14.97 1.71
CA VAL A 118 0.70 -15.50 3.07
C VAL A 118 -0.67 -16.15 3.23
N ASN A 119 -0.68 -17.46 3.50
CA ASN A 119 -1.90 -18.25 3.62
C ASN A 119 -2.39 -18.46 5.06
N ASP A 120 -1.52 -18.28 6.06
CA ASP A 120 -1.83 -18.52 7.48
C ASP A 120 -2.49 -17.32 8.19
N GLY A 121 -3.09 -16.41 7.41
CA GLY A 121 -3.87 -15.28 7.89
C GLY A 121 -3.06 -14.03 8.28
N ILE A 122 -3.79 -13.04 8.81
CA ILE A 122 -3.27 -11.68 9.01
C ILE A 122 -2.18 -11.58 10.10
N GLN A 123 -2.24 -12.38 11.17
CA GLN A 123 -1.24 -12.30 12.25
C GLN A 123 0.14 -12.70 11.75
N THR A 124 0.24 -13.84 11.05
CA THR A 124 1.46 -14.31 10.39
C THR A 124 2.01 -13.28 9.40
N ALA A 125 1.15 -12.65 8.59
CA ALA A 125 1.57 -11.59 7.66
C ALA A 125 2.12 -10.34 8.38
N LEU A 126 1.52 -9.96 9.51
CA LEU A 126 2.02 -8.84 10.34
C LEU A 126 3.35 -9.18 11.02
N ASP A 127 3.56 -10.42 11.46
CA ASP A 127 4.82 -10.84 12.07
C ASP A 127 5.96 -10.91 11.04
N LEU A 128 5.72 -11.50 9.88
CA LEU A 128 6.66 -11.47 8.75
C LEU A 128 6.98 -10.02 8.32
N ALA A 129 6.00 -9.13 8.28
CA ALA A 129 6.22 -7.71 7.98
C ALA A 129 7.03 -6.99 9.07
N ARG A 130 6.84 -7.32 10.35
CA ARG A 130 7.62 -6.78 11.48
C ARG A 130 9.08 -7.24 11.44
N GLU A 131 9.34 -8.44 10.97
CA GLU A 131 10.70 -8.96 10.77
C GLU A 131 11.36 -8.29 9.56
N ALA A 132 10.67 -8.23 8.42
CA ALA A 132 11.17 -7.63 7.18
C ALA A 132 11.42 -6.11 7.28
N ALA A 133 10.63 -5.37 8.06
CA ALA A 133 10.78 -3.92 8.22
C ALA A 133 11.94 -3.48 9.15
N GLY A 134 12.61 -4.42 9.85
CA GLY A 134 13.77 -4.13 10.71
C GLY A 134 13.45 -3.26 11.94
N ASP A 135 13.99 -2.04 11.97
CA ASP A 135 13.93 -1.10 13.12
C ASP A 135 12.87 0.02 12.99
N ARG A 136 12.12 0.09 11.89
CA ARG A 136 11.28 1.25 11.54
C ARG A 136 9.95 1.45 12.36
N LEU A 137 9.73 1.20 13.68
CA LEU A 137 8.37 0.71 14.15
C LEU A 137 7.76 1.12 15.59
N GLY A 138 6.41 1.47 15.78
CA GLY A 138 5.28 1.24 16.85
C GLY A 138 3.64 1.14 16.64
N LEU A 139 2.96 -0.05 16.83
CA LEU A 139 1.54 -0.74 16.81
C LEU A 139 0.19 -0.48 15.96
N VAL A 140 -0.59 -1.55 15.53
CA VAL A 140 -2.08 -1.58 15.10
C VAL A 140 -2.91 -2.88 15.42
N ARG A 141 -4.28 -2.83 15.37
CA ARG A 141 -5.28 -3.95 15.25
C ARG A 141 -6.18 -3.79 14.00
N ALA A 142 -6.58 -4.87 13.32
CA ALA A 142 -7.63 -4.86 12.27
C ALA A 142 -8.43 -6.18 12.19
N GLU A 143 -9.72 -6.08 11.82
CA GLU A 143 -10.63 -7.20 11.47
C GLU A 143 -10.63 -7.40 9.94
N PRO A 144 -10.88 -8.62 9.41
CA PRO A 144 -10.96 -8.84 7.97
C PRO A 144 -12.24 -8.23 7.35
N SER A 145 -12.08 -7.34 6.37
CA SER A 145 -13.20 -6.74 5.60
C SER A 145 -13.03 -7.00 4.09
N PRO A 146 -14.09 -7.39 3.36
CA PRO A 146 -14.02 -7.73 1.94
C PRO A 146 -13.84 -6.54 0.98
N ARG A 147 -13.68 -5.30 1.49
CA ARG A 147 -13.78 -4.04 0.71
C ARG A 147 -12.49 -3.20 0.69
N ALA A 148 -11.31 -3.80 0.69
CA ALA A 148 -10.01 -3.09 0.65
C ALA A 148 -9.31 -3.20 -0.72
N THR A 149 -8.90 -2.06 -1.29
CA THR A 149 -8.26 -1.97 -2.62
C THR A 149 -6.93 -1.21 -2.63
N HIS A 150 -6.65 -0.37 -1.63
CA HIS A 150 -5.30 0.18 -1.44
C HIS A 150 -5.00 0.32 0.04
N LEU A 151 -3.89 -0.27 0.47
CA LEU A 151 -3.24 -0.01 1.75
C LEU A 151 -1.76 0.22 1.47
N THR A 152 -1.28 1.41 1.86
CA THR A 152 0.15 1.67 2.01
C THR A 152 0.39 1.95 3.49
N TYR A 153 0.73 0.90 4.23
CA TYR A 153 1.21 1.00 5.60
C TYR A 153 2.74 0.94 5.56
N ALA A 154 3.30 1.83 6.37
CA ALA A 154 4.61 2.39 6.25
C ALA A 154 5.19 2.87 7.58
N VAL A 155 6.38 2.43 7.92
CA VAL A 155 6.69 2.12 9.31
C VAL A 155 7.58 3.24 9.93
N ARG A 156 7.16 3.89 11.02
CA ARG A 156 7.91 5.05 11.57
C ARG A 156 8.39 4.89 13.01
N GLU A 157 9.59 5.42 13.30
CA GLU A 157 9.98 5.97 14.62
C GLU A 157 10.35 7.47 14.50
N ARG A 158 10.49 8.16 15.64
CA ARG A 158 10.73 9.61 15.75
C ARG A 158 12.21 9.98 15.73
#